data_AF-K2BZK1-F1
#
_entry.id   AF-K2BZK1-F1
#
_cell.length_a   1.000
_cell.length_b   1.000
_cell.length_c   1.000
_cell.angle_alpha   90.00
_cell.angle_beta   90.00
_cell.angle_gamma   90.00
#
_symmetry.space_group_name_H-M   'P 1'
#
loop_
_entity.id
_entity.type
_entity.pdbx_description
1 polymer ?
#
loop_
_entity_poly.entity_id
_entity_poly.type
_entity_poly.pdbx_seq_one_letter_code
_entity_poly.pdbx_strand_id
1 'polypeptide(L)'
;MLSFVKINYHRRHLYSIILALLIASIVEHYYAITHCFLMPLTTLYVMQTPIGTSFYQGMRRLALILFIAGFAALIITSMDFFYNLVHDIVIGTVIGITANLIILPRHPDVAFRKEIIPIIQSYNNYLLVTINQLTLQTSTSTSNEKIEYHLLKLPDWVYASGFNSILQTGYQFFLTQLTNISDVLFSLHHFSRHQYDKNLILRIQLPLTQYANSVSQFFSSIIAILELKKMTPEVSDLYNEIHEIEKQFYTIAPSNLELLEMQQDYLYLAAFIHCLKDLRYLLLKLADALT
;
A
#
# COMPACT_ATOMS: atom_id res chain seq x y z
N MET A 1 4.96 6.64 8.63
CA MET A 1 4.72 5.35 7.95
C MET A 1 4.94 5.41 6.44
N LEU A 2 4.20 6.26 5.71
CA LEU A 2 4.38 6.49 4.26
C LEU A 2 5.83 6.88 3.86
N SER A 3 6.58 7.50 4.78
CA SER A 3 8.00 7.79 4.61
C SER A 3 8.87 6.53 4.45
N PHE A 4 8.61 5.47 5.20
CA PHE A 4 9.38 4.22 5.13
C PHE A 4 9.15 3.44 3.83
N VAL A 5 7.90 3.40 3.35
CA VAL A 5 7.57 2.81 2.05
C VAL A 5 8.28 3.55 0.92
N LYS A 6 8.32 4.89 0.98
CA LYS A 6 9.09 5.71 0.03
C LYS A 6 10.60 5.41 0.05
N ILE A 7 11.17 5.15 1.22
CA ILE A 7 12.61 4.84 1.39
C ILE A 7 12.96 3.49 0.74
N ASN A 8 12.16 2.44 0.96
CA ASN A 8 12.40 1.12 0.35
C ASN A 8 12.28 1.16 -1.17
N TYR A 9 11.31 1.93 -1.68
CA TYR A 9 11.18 2.19 -3.12
C TYR A 9 12.42 2.86 -3.71
N HIS A 10 12.92 3.95 -3.08
CA HIS A 10 14.11 4.66 -3.58
C HIS A 10 15.32 3.73 -3.65
N ARG A 11 15.50 2.83 -2.66
CA ARG A 11 16.58 1.85 -2.66
C ARG A 11 16.44 0.85 -3.81
N ARG A 12 15.25 0.25 -4.01
CA ARG A 12 14.99 -0.70 -5.11
C ARG A 12 15.21 -0.06 -6.49
N HIS A 13 14.72 1.15 -6.68
CA HIS A 13 14.90 1.89 -7.93
C HIS A 13 16.38 2.20 -8.19
N LEU A 14 17.11 2.66 -7.17
CA LEU A 14 18.54 2.91 -7.24
C LEU A 14 19.33 1.64 -7.58
N TYR A 15 19.04 0.50 -6.94
CA TYR A 15 19.70 -0.76 -7.28
C TYR A 15 19.44 -1.18 -8.72
N SER A 16 18.22 -1.00 -9.22
CA SER A 16 17.92 -1.33 -10.60
C SER A 16 18.59 -0.39 -11.60
N ILE A 17 18.69 0.91 -11.30
CA ILE A 17 19.42 1.87 -12.13
C ILE A 17 20.90 1.49 -12.17
N ILE A 18 21.51 1.19 -11.03
CA ILE A 18 22.91 0.76 -10.94
C ILE A 18 23.13 -0.53 -11.73
N LEU A 19 22.23 -1.51 -11.58
CA LEU A 19 22.33 -2.78 -12.32
C LEU A 19 22.20 -2.55 -13.83
N ALA A 20 21.24 -1.74 -14.28
CA ALA A 20 21.04 -1.43 -15.69
C ALA A 20 22.24 -0.67 -16.27
N LEU A 21 22.79 0.29 -15.52
CA LEU A 21 24.01 1.01 -15.89
C LEU A 21 25.22 0.09 -15.97
N LEU A 22 25.36 -0.84 -15.03
CA LEU A 22 26.45 -1.81 -15.01
C LEU A 22 26.34 -2.75 -16.21
N ILE A 23 25.14 -3.25 -16.52
CA ILE A 23 24.89 -4.07 -17.71
C ILE A 23 25.18 -3.26 -18.98
N ALA A 24 24.68 -2.03 -19.09
CA ALA A 24 24.93 -1.16 -20.24
C ALA A 24 26.44 -0.90 -20.43
N SER A 25 27.17 -0.63 -19.35
CA SER A 25 28.62 -0.39 -19.39
C SER A 25 29.42 -1.64 -19.76
N ILE A 26 29.00 -2.82 -19.28
CA ILE A 26 29.62 -4.11 -19.66
C ILE A 26 29.36 -4.38 -21.15
N VAL A 27 28.11 -4.23 -21.59
CA VAL A 27 27.75 -4.45 -23.00
C VAL A 27 28.53 -3.49 -23.88
N GLU A 28 28.61 -2.21 -23.53
CA GLU A 28 29.42 -1.22 -24.25
C GLU A 28 30.92 -1.59 -24.27
N HIS A 29 31.48 -2.05 -23.15
CA HIS A 29 32.88 -2.49 -23.08
C HIS A 29 33.18 -3.70 -23.96
N TYR A 30 32.26 -4.67 -24.05
CA TYR A 30 32.42 -5.86 -24.89
C TYR A 30 32.11 -5.57 -26.37
N TYR A 31 31.19 -4.65 -26.65
CA TYR A 31 30.84 -4.19 -27.98
C TYR A 31 31.62 -2.94 -28.39
N ALA A 32 32.86 -2.76 -27.89
CA ALA A 32 33.78 -1.61 -28.08
C ALA A 32 34.20 -1.33 -29.55
N ILE A 33 33.31 -1.54 -30.49
CA ILE A 33 33.32 -1.16 -31.89
C ILE A 33 32.88 0.31 -32.05
N THR A 34 32.08 0.85 -31.11
CA THR A 34 31.53 2.20 -31.19
C THR A 34 32.25 3.15 -30.21
N HIS A 35 32.88 4.23 -30.71
CA HIS A 35 33.45 5.30 -29.88
C HIS A 35 32.38 6.22 -29.23
N CYS A 36 31.13 5.76 -29.15
CA CYS A 36 29.97 6.56 -28.78
C CYS A 36 29.44 6.11 -27.41
N PHE A 37 29.64 6.93 -26.38
CA PHE A 37 29.20 6.67 -25.00
C PHE A 37 27.68 6.85 -24.77
N LEU A 38 26.85 6.45 -25.74
CA LEU A 38 25.42 6.73 -25.75
C LEU A 38 24.56 5.63 -25.12
N MET A 39 25.06 4.40 -25.04
CA MET A 39 24.31 3.25 -24.54
C MET A 39 23.85 3.40 -23.07
N PRO A 40 24.68 3.87 -22.12
CA PRO A 40 24.23 4.10 -20.74
C PRO A 40 23.22 5.25 -20.65
N LEU A 41 23.38 6.27 -21.50
CA LEU A 41 22.54 7.46 -21.51
C LEU A 41 21.13 7.17 -22.05
N THR A 42 21.03 6.38 -23.11
CA THR A 42 19.75 5.93 -23.67
C THR A 42 19.06 4.94 -22.74
N THR A 43 19.83 4.07 -22.07
CA THR A 43 19.34 3.20 -20.99
C THR A 43 18.69 4.02 -19.88
N LEU A 44 19.38 5.03 -19.35
CA LEU A 44 18.85 5.93 -18.31
C LEU A 44 17.60 6.68 -18.78
N TYR A 45 17.63 7.23 -20.00
CA TYR A 45 16.53 8.02 -20.54
C TYR A 45 15.25 7.19 -20.76
N VAL A 46 15.40 5.93 -21.17
CA VAL A 46 14.29 4.98 -21.30
C VAL A 46 13.81 4.50 -19.94
N MET A 47 14.69 4.31 -18.96
CA MET A 47 14.30 3.98 -17.60
C MET A 47 13.43 5.06 -16.94
N GLN A 48 13.60 6.33 -17.34
CA GLN A 48 12.75 7.45 -16.90
C GLN A 48 11.35 7.49 -17.54
N THR A 49 10.91 6.44 -18.27
CA THR A 49 9.55 6.39 -18.86
C THR A 49 8.49 5.93 -17.87
N PRO A 50 7.29 6.54 -17.89
CA PRO A 50 6.09 6.00 -17.26
C PRO A 50 5.71 4.59 -17.78
N ILE A 51 6.08 3.60 -16.99
CA ILE A 51 5.90 2.15 -17.09
C ILE A 51 4.47 1.61 -17.31
N GLY A 52 3.39 2.32 -16.96
CA GLY A 52 2.01 1.93 -17.31
C GLY A 52 1.75 1.85 -18.82
N THR A 53 2.66 2.45 -19.59
CA THR A 53 2.79 2.36 -21.03
C THR A 53 4.26 2.16 -21.41
N SER A 54 5.10 1.53 -20.57
CA SER A 54 6.57 1.43 -20.76
C SER A 54 6.95 1.01 -22.16
N PHE A 55 6.26 0.00 -22.68
CA PHE A 55 6.53 -0.49 -24.03
C PHE A 55 6.15 0.56 -25.08
N TYR A 56 4.93 1.10 -25.03
CA TYR A 56 4.48 2.09 -26.01
C TYR A 56 5.23 3.43 -25.93
N GLN A 57 5.45 3.95 -24.72
CA GLN A 57 6.22 5.17 -24.48
C GLN A 57 7.71 4.97 -24.69
N GLY A 58 8.26 3.80 -24.34
CA GLY A 58 9.63 3.39 -24.64
C GLY A 58 9.86 3.32 -26.14
N MET A 59 8.95 2.69 -26.88
CA MET A 59 8.96 2.66 -28.36
C MET A 59 8.79 4.06 -28.96
N ARG A 60 7.90 4.91 -28.40
CA ARG A 60 7.73 6.30 -28.83
C ARG A 60 9.00 7.14 -28.61
N ARG A 61 9.67 6.97 -27.46
CA ARG A 61 10.94 7.64 -27.16
C ARG A 61 12.08 7.10 -28.02
N LEU A 62 12.15 5.79 -28.24
CA LEU A 62 13.08 5.17 -29.19
C LEU A 62 12.89 5.76 -30.59
N ALA A 63 11.66 5.86 -31.08
CA ALA A 63 11.36 6.46 -32.38
C ALA A 63 11.82 7.93 -32.45
N LEU A 64 11.66 8.70 -31.36
CA LEU A 64 12.11 10.08 -31.28
C LEU A 64 13.65 10.18 -31.27
N ILE A 65 14.34 9.33 -30.52
CA ILE A 65 15.81 9.32 -30.48
C ILE A 65 16.37 8.88 -31.84
N LEU A 66 15.78 7.86 -32.48
CA LEU A 66 16.16 7.44 -33.83
C LEU A 66 15.89 8.53 -34.87
N PHE A 67 14.83 9.32 -34.70
CA PHE A 67 14.55 10.46 -35.57
C PHE A 67 15.62 11.55 -35.43
N ILE A 68 16.00 11.92 -34.20
CA ILE A 68 17.08 12.89 -33.94
C ILE A 68 18.42 12.37 -34.48
N ALA A 69 18.71 11.09 -34.24
CA ALA A 69 19.88 10.39 -34.76
C ALA A 69 19.96 10.46 -36.29
N GLY A 70 18.85 10.15 -36.96
CA GLY A 70 18.74 10.20 -38.42
C GLY A 70 18.95 11.61 -38.96
N PHE A 71 18.38 12.61 -38.29
CA PHE A 71 18.58 14.01 -38.66
C PHE A 71 20.03 14.47 -38.49
N ALA A 72 20.69 14.06 -37.40
CA ALA A 72 22.11 14.36 -37.15
C ALA A 72 23.02 13.70 -38.20
N ALA A 73 22.72 12.48 -38.61
CA ALA A 73 23.48 11.77 -39.64
C ALA A 73 23.41 12.41 -41.03
N LEU A 74 22.24 12.95 -41.39
CA LEU A 74 22.08 13.71 -42.64
C LEU A 74 22.97 14.96 -42.68
N ILE A 75 23.24 15.57 -41.52
CA ILE A 75 24.11 16.75 -41.39
C ILE A 75 25.59 16.35 -41.44
N ILE A 76 25.97 15.24 -40.82
CA ILE A 76 27.37 14.83 -40.64
C ILE A 76 27.91 14.03 -41.84
N THR A 77 27.05 13.53 -42.74
CA THR A 77 27.43 12.78 -43.97
C THR A 77 28.36 11.58 -43.72
N SER A 78 28.26 10.93 -42.55
CA SER A 78 29.01 9.70 -42.23
C SER A 78 28.03 8.58 -41.89
N MET A 79 27.94 7.59 -42.78
CA MET A 79 27.07 6.42 -42.58
C MET A 79 27.56 5.52 -41.44
N ASP A 80 28.88 5.41 -41.24
CA ASP A 80 29.46 4.60 -40.17
C ASP A 80 29.15 5.18 -38.78
N PHE A 81 29.22 6.51 -38.65
CA PHE A 81 28.83 7.19 -37.40
C PHE A 81 27.36 6.98 -37.07
N PHE A 82 26.47 7.07 -38.08
CA PHE A 82 25.05 6.83 -37.90
C PHE A 82 24.74 5.40 -37.46
N TYR A 83 25.35 4.42 -38.11
CA TYR A 83 25.15 3.01 -37.78
C TYR A 83 25.51 2.73 -36.32
N ASN A 84 26.68 3.20 -35.89
CA ASN A 84 27.17 3.04 -34.52
C ASN A 84 26.23 3.70 -33.51
N LEU A 85 25.79 4.92 -33.80
CA LEU A 85 24.89 5.68 -32.94
C LEU A 85 23.52 5.01 -32.80
N VAL A 86 22.93 4.53 -33.91
CA VAL A 86 21.66 3.79 -33.90
C VAL A 86 21.78 2.49 -33.11
N HIS A 87 22.88 1.75 -33.29
CA HIS A 87 23.13 0.51 -32.57
C HIS A 87 23.15 0.73 -31.05
N ASP A 88 23.88 1.75 -30.57
CA ASP A 88 23.97 2.07 -29.15
C ASP A 88 22.61 2.53 -28.57
N ILE A 89 21.82 3.29 -29.35
CA ILE A 89 20.47 3.69 -28.96
C ILE A 89 19.55 2.48 -28.82
N VAL A 90 19.56 1.59 -29.80
CA VAL A 90 18.69 0.41 -29.81
C VAL A 90 19.03 -0.50 -28.63
N ILE A 91 20.31 -0.82 -28.44
CA ILE A 91 20.75 -1.69 -27.33
C ILE A 91 20.44 -1.05 -25.98
N GLY A 92 20.80 0.21 -25.77
CA GLY A 92 20.52 0.88 -24.49
C GLY A 92 19.02 0.97 -24.20
N THR A 93 18.20 1.17 -25.24
CA THR A 93 16.73 1.14 -25.08
C THR A 93 16.22 -0.25 -24.70
N VAL A 94 16.73 -1.31 -25.33
CA VAL A 94 16.35 -2.70 -25.00
C VAL A 94 16.70 -3.02 -23.55
N ILE A 95 17.90 -2.64 -23.09
CA ILE A 95 18.34 -2.80 -21.70
C ILE A 95 17.41 -2.02 -20.76
N GLY A 96 17.11 -0.75 -21.07
CA GLY A 96 16.22 0.09 -20.26
C GLY A 96 14.79 -0.46 -20.16
N ILE A 97 14.21 -0.95 -21.26
CA ILE A 97 12.89 -1.59 -21.28
C ILE A 97 12.91 -2.86 -20.43
N THR A 98 13.95 -3.69 -20.59
CA THR A 98 14.04 -4.98 -19.90
C THR A 98 14.23 -4.78 -18.39
N ALA A 99 15.05 -3.81 -17.98
CA ALA A 99 15.20 -3.43 -16.57
C ALA A 99 13.86 -2.97 -15.98
N ASN A 100 13.11 -2.12 -16.67
CA ASN A 100 11.79 -1.66 -16.21
C ASN A 100 10.76 -2.81 -16.11
N LEU A 101 10.83 -3.82 -16.99
CA LEU A 101 9.96 -5.00 -16.95
C LEU A 101 10.30 -5.99 -15.83
N ILE A 102 11.52 -5.96 -15.30
CA ILE A 102 11.95 -6.81 -14.18
C ILE A 102 11.49 -6.23 -12.84
N ILE A 103 11.51 -4.90 -12.68
CA ILE A 103 11.17 -4.24 -11.41
C ILE A 103 9.67 -4.34 -11.10
N LEU A 104 8.82 -4.21 -12.12
CA LEU A 104 7.37 -4.14 -11.93
C LEU A 104 6.68 -5.48 -12.19
N PRO A 105 5.64 -5.80 -11.41
CA PRO A 105 4.88 -7.03 -11.61
C PRO A 105 4.19 -6.99 -12.98
N ARG A 106 4.32 -8.07 -13.76
CA ARG A 106 3.62 -8.25 -15.05
C ARG A 106 2.10 -8.13 -14.92
N HIS A 107 1.56 -8.55 -13.77
CA HIS A 107 0.15 -8.45 -13.40
C HIS A 107 0.04 -7.69 -12.07
N PRO A 108 0.00 -6.34 -12.11
CA PRO A 108 0.02 -5.52 -10.90
C PRO A 108 -1.21 -5.75 -10.02
N ASP A 109 -2.35 -6.06 -10.61
CA ASP A 109 -3.59 -6.43 -9.94
C ASP A 109 -3.43 -7.73 -9.12
N VAL A 110 -2.84 -8.78 -9.73
CA VAL A 110 -2.59 -10.05 -9.04
C VAL A 110 -1.54 -9.88 -7.94
N ALA A 111 -0.46 -9.15 -8.22
CA ALA A 111 0.58 -8.88 -7.24
C ALA A 111 0.06 -8.08 -6.04
N PHE A 112 -0.71 -7.02 -6.31
CA PHE A 112 -1.34 -6.19 -5.28
C PHE A 112 -2.23 -7.02 -4.36
N ARG A 113 -3.17 -7.77 -4.92
CA ARG A 113 -4.07 -8.63 -4.14
C ARG A 113 -3.32 -9.63 -3.27
N LYS A 114 -2.32 -10.31 -3.84
CA LYS A 114 -1.51 -11.31 -3.12
C LYS A 114 -0.78 -10.71 -1.92
N GLU A 115 -0.32 -9.47 -2.03
CA GLU A 115 0.37 -8.76 -0.95
C GLU A 115 -0.60 -8.16 0.08
N ILE A 116 -1.78 -7.69 -0.34
CA ILE A 116 -2.77 -7.03 0.51
C ILE A 116 -3.59 -8.00 1.37
N ILE A 117 -4.02 -9.15 0.82
CA ILE A 117 -4.85 -10.13 1.55
C ILE A 117 -4.27 -10.49 2.93
N PRO A 118 -2.99 -10.86 3.09
CA PRO A 118 -2.45 -11.21 4.41
C PRO A 118 -2.42 -10.03 5.39
N ILE A 119 -2.34 -8.79 4.88
CA ILE A 119 -2.40 -7.58 5.72
C ILE A 119 -3.80 -7.41 6.29
N ILE A 120 -4.83 -7.55 5.46
CA ILE A 120 -6.24 -7.46 5.88
C ILE A 120 -6.59 -8.57 6.87
N GLN A 121 -6.12 -9.80 6.64
CA GLN A 121 -6.26 -10.90 7.60
C GLN A 121 -5.59 -10.59 8.95
N SER A 122 -4.40 -9.96 8.90
CA SER A 122 -3.68 -9.56 10.11
C SER A 122 -4.43 -8.46 10.88
N TYR A 123 -5.04 -7.51 10.19
CA TYR A 123 -5.87 -6.47 10.81
C TYR A 123 -7.10 -7.06 11.48
N ASN A 124 -7.82 -7.97 10.82
CA ASN A 124 -8.96 -8.65 11.41
C ASN A 124 -8.56 -9.40 12.68
N ASN A 125 -7.52 -10.23 12.61
CA ASN A 125 -7.02 -10.98 13.76
C ASN A 125 -6.62 -10.05 14.91
N TYR A 126 -5.97 -8.92 14.61
CA TYR A 126 -5.56 -7.97 15.63
C TYR A 126 -6.72 -7.24 16.28
N LEU A 127 -7.73 -6.85 15.51
CA LEU A 127 -8.96 -6.26 16.05
C LEU A 127 -9.61 -7.25 17.03
N LEU A 128 -9.80 -8.51 16.62
CA LEU A 128 -10.40 -9.54 17.47
C LEU A 128 -9.61 -9.73 18.77
N VAL A 129 -8.27 -9.78 18.70
CA VAL A 129 -7.44 -9.90 19.90
C VAL A 129 -7.54 -8.65 20.77
N THR A 130 -7.58 -7.46 20.19
CA THR A 130 -7.72 -6.18 20.91
C THR A 130 -9.06 -6.09 21.65
N ILE A 131 -10.14 -6.50 21.00
CA ILE A 131 -11.48 -6.57 21.62
C ILE A 131 -11.51 -7.63 22.73
N ASN A 132 -10.91 -8.81 22.49
CA ASN A 132 -10.78 -9.86 23.51
C ASN A 132 -9.94 -9.40 24.71
N GLN A 133 -8.90 -8.62 24.47
CA GLN A 133 -8.06 -8.05 25.52
C GLN A 133 -8.86 -7.07 26.38
N LEU A 134 -9.64 -6.17 25.77
CA LEU A 134 -10.52 -5.25 26.49
C LEU A 134 -11.58 -6.02 27.30
N THR A 135 -12.21 -7.04 26.72
CA THR A 135 -13.31 -7.77 27.37
C THR A 135 -12.85 -8.68 28.50
N LEU A 136 -11.72 -9.38 28.33
CA LEU A 136 -11.16 -10.29 29.33
C LEU A 136 -10.27 -9.58 30.36
N GLN A 137 -9.91 -8.31 30.12
CA GLN A 137 -8.96 -7.53 30.94
C GLN A 137 -7.66 -8.30 31.20
N THR A 138 -7.20 -9.07 30.20
CA THR A 138 -5.97 -9.87 30.31
C THR A 138 -4.77 -9.06 29.82
N SER A 139 -3.69 -9.05 30.58
CA SER A 139 -2.42 -8.43 30.18
C SER A 139 -1.64 -9.31 29.20
N THR A 140 -2.30 -9.84 28.18
CA THR A 140 -1.58 -10.58 27.14
C THR A 140 -0.70 -9.59 26.38
N SER A 141 0.61 -9.86 26.31
CA SER A 141 1.52 -9.08 25.49
C SER A 141 1.26 -9.44 24.03
N THR A 142 0.22 -8.88 23.44
CA THR A 142 0.05 -8.94 21.99
C THR A 142 1.17 -8.12 21.38
N SER A 143 2.12 -8.79 20.73
CA SER A 143 3.21 -8.10 20.05
C SER A 143 2.68 -7.44 18.78
N ASN A 144 2.83 -6.11 18.70
CA ASN A 144 2.53 -5.31 17.51
C ASN A 144 3.44 -5.66 16.31
N GLU A 145 4.53 -6.39 16.56
CA GLU A 145 5.56 -6.72 15.57
C GLU A 145 4.99 -7.38 14.32
N LYS A 146 3.96 -8.23 14.44
CA LYS A 146 3.35 -8.88 13.26
C LYS A 146 2.72 -7.87 12.32
N ILE A 147 2.00 -6.88 12.84
CA ILE A 147 1.33 -5.87 12.02
C ILE A 147 2.32 -4.86 11.49
N GLU A 148 3.25 -4.42 12.32
CA GLU A 148 4.34 -3.55 11.89
C GLU A 148 5.14 -4.22 10.77
N TYR A 149 5.43 -5.51 10.88
CA TYR A 149 6.08 -6.28 9.81
C TYR A 149 5.27 -6.31 8.52
N HIS A 150 3.96 -6.55 8.60
CA HIS A 150 3.09 -6.57 7.42
C HIS A 150 2.96 -5.17 6.79
N LEU A 151 2.92 -4.12 7.60
CA LEU A 151 2.89 -2.74 7.14
C LEU A 151 4.20 -2.29 6.46
N LEU A 152 5.35 -2.80 6.93
CA LEU A 152 6.63 -2.58 6.26
C LEU A 152 6.72 -3.26 4.89
N LYS A 153 5.81 -4.21 4.62
CA LYS A 153 5.70 -4.98 3.37
C LYS A 153 4.57 -4.52 2.44
N LEU A 154 4.02 -3.32 2.65
CA LEU A 154 3.08 -2.76 1.68
C LEU A 154 3.73 -2.68 0.27
N PRO A 155 2.94 -2.84 -0.81
CA PRO A 155 3.43 -2.83 -2.18
C PRO A 155 4.03 -1.45 -2.53
N ASP A 156 5.34 -1.30 -2.30
CA ASP A 156 6.09 -0.06 -2.51
C ASP A 156 6.18 0.32 -3.98
N TRP A 157 6.12 -0.68 -4.87
CA TRP A 157 6.09 -0.54 -6.31
C TRP A 157 4.88 0.27 -6.83
N VAL A 158 3.81 0.42 -6.05
CA VAL A 158 2.68 1.31 -6.37
C VAL A 158 3.13 2.78 -6.45
N TYR A 159 4.18 3.16 -5.72
CA TYR A 159 4.74 4.51 -5.75
C TYR A 159 5.80 4.70 -6.84
N ALA A 160 6.04 3.68 -7.67
CA ALA A 160 7.10 3.76 -8.68
C ALA A 160 6.83 4.80 -9.76
N SER A 161 7.82 5.66 -10.02
CA SER A 161 7.85 6.56 -11.18
C SER A 161 7.79 5.70 -12.44
N GLY A 162 6.61 5.62 -13.04
CA GLY A 162 6.38 4.50 -13.92
C GLY A 162 4.94 4.06 -13.98
N PHE A 163 4.40 3.73 -12.81
CA PHE A 163 3.14 3.01 -12.76
C PHE A 163 2.01 3.79 -13.45
N ASN A 164 1.04 3.08 -14.04
CA ASN A 164 -0.08 3.72 -14.74
C ASN A 164 -0.76 4.70 -13.77
N SER A 165 -0.77 6.00 -14.10
CA SER A 165 -1.22 7.05 -13.17
C SER A 165 -2.66 6.87 -12.70
N ILE A 166 -3.52 6.30 -13.55
CA ILE A 166 -4.93 6.01 -13.22
C ILE A 166 -4.99 4.90 -12.16
N LEU A 167 -4.34 3.75 -12.43
CA LEU A 167 -4.29 2.64 -11.46
C LEU A 167 -3.52 3.02 -10.18
N GLN A 168 -2.48 3.84 -10.33
CA GLN A 168 -1.65 4.33 -9.25
C GLN A 168 -2.49 5.09 -8.24
N THR A 169 -3.35 6.00 -8.70
CA THR A 169 -4.20 6.81 -7.82
C THR A 169 -5.13 5.93 -7.00
N GLY A 170 -5.75 4.93 -7.62
CA GLY A 170 -6.62 3.96 -6.94
C GLY A 170 -5.88 3.13 -5.88
N TYR A 171 -4.73 2.53 -6.25
CA TYR A 171 -3.93 1.76 -5.30
C TYR A 171 -3.36 2.61 -4.17
N GLN A 172 -2.90 3.84 -4.45
CA GLN A 172 -2.41 4.75 -3.42
C GLN A 172 -3.52 5.15 -2.45
N PHE A 173 -4.73 5.44 -2.97
CA PHE A 173 -5.89 5.72 -2.14
C PHE A 173 -6.20 4.53 -1.23
N PHE A 174 -6.24 3.31 -1.77
CA PHE A 174 -6.46 2.09 -1.01
C PHE A 174 -5.39 1.87 0.08
N LEU A 175 -4.10 2.00 -0.25
CA LEU A 175 -3.00 1.86 0.72
C LEU A 175 -3.04 2.93 1.81
N THR A 176 -3.49 4.14 1.47
CA THR A 176 -3.68 5.21 2.44
C THR A 176 -4.79 4.85 3.43
N GLN A 177 -5.93 4.31 2.95
CA GLN A 177 -6.98 3.85 3.85
C GLN A 177 -6.51 2.70 4.75
N LEU A 178 -5.75 1.73 4.23
CA LEU A 178 -5.15 0.68 5.07
C LEU A 178 -4.24 1.24 6.16
N THR A 179 -3.42 2.24 5.81
CA THR A 179 -2.54 2.90 6.79
C THR A 179 -3.36 3.58 7.89
N ASN A 180 -4.41 4.32 7.51
CA ASN A 180 -5.31 4.94 8.48
C ASN A 180 -6.01 3.90 9.37
N ILE A 181 -6.42 2.76 8.81
CA ILE A 181 -7.00 1.65 9.58
C ILE A 181 -5.98 1.13 10.60
N SER A 182 -4.70 0.97 10.23
CA SER A 182 -3.68 0.56 11.19
C SER A 182 -3.49 1.55 12.34
N ASP A 183 -3.52 2.85 12.07
CA ASP A 183 -3.39 3.88 13.10
C ASP A 183 -4.58 3.82 14.09
N VAL A 184 -5.80 3.61 13.59
CA VAL A 184 -6.99 3.41 14.43
C VAL A 184 -6.89 2.11 15.23
N LEU A 185 -6.42 1.01 14.63
CA LEU A 185 -6.21 -0.25 15.33
C LEU A 185 -5.16 -0.12 16.45
N PHE A 186 -4.07 0.61 16.23
CA PHE A 186 -3.08 0.87 17.27
C PHE A 186 -3.64 1.75 18.39
N SER A 187 -4.51 2.70 18.06
CA SER A 187 -5.22 3.52 19.05
C SER A 187 -6.18 2.66 19.89
N LEU A 188 -6.97 1.78 19.25
CA LEU A 188 -7.83 0.81 19.95
C LEU A 188 -7.02 -0.09 20.89
N HIS A 189 -5.87 -0.59 20.44
CA HIS A 189 -4.99 -1.40 21.26
C HIS A 189 -4.39 -0.63 22.44
N HIS A 190 -4.03 0.64 22.24
CA HIS A 190 -3.57 1.50 23.33
C HIS A 190 -4.64 1.62 24.42
N PHE A 191 -5.87 1.94 24.02
CA PHE A 191 -7.00 2.08 24.96
C PHE A 191 -7.40 0.74 25.58
N SER A 192 -7.28 -0.40 24.88
CA SER A 192 -7.62 -1.71 25.44
C SER A 192 -6.69 -2.19 26.55
N ARG A 193 -5.50 -1.59 26.69
CA ARG A 193 -4.55 -1.90 27.77
C ARG A 193 -4.88 -1.22 29.09
N HIS A 194 -5.73 -0.20 29.07
CA HIS A 194 -6.22 0.45 30.28
C HIS A 194 -7.01 -0.56 31.13
N GLN A 195 -6.87 -0.47 32.45
CA GLN A 195 -7.58 -1.33 33.39
C GLN A 195 -8.90 -0.66 33.74
N TYR A 196 -9.99 -1.17 33.17
CA TYR A 196 -11.33 -0.61 33.38
C TYR A 196 -12.04 -1.29 34.55
N ASP A 197 -13.01 -0.60 35.15
CA ASP A 197 -14.01 -1.26 35.99
C ASP A 197 -14.68 -2.42 35.23
N LYS A 198 -14.62 -3.61 35.84
CA LYS A 198 -15.23 -4.84 35.31
C LYS A 198 -16.72 -4.67 35.05
N ASN A 199 -17.43 -3.95 35.92
CA ASN A 199 -18.88 -3.76 35.76
C ASN A 199 -19.22 -2.95 34.52
N LEU A 200 -18.38 -1.97 34.18
CA LEU A 200 -18.52 -1.12 33.01
C LEU A 200 -18.29 -1.94 31.73
N ILE A 201 -17.21 -2.74 31.68
CA ILE A 201 -16.92 -3.61 30.53
C ILE A 201 -17.98 -4.69 30.34
N LEU A 202 -18.46 -5.32 31.41
CA LEU A 202 -19.49 -6.37 31.33
C LEU A 202 -20.77 -5.89 30.63
N ARG A 203 -21.16 -4.63 30.80
CA ARG A 203 -22.37 -4.07 30.18
C ARG A 203 -22.23 -3.85 28.68
N ILE A 204 -21.03 -3.53 28.20
CA ILE A 204 -20.76 -3.29 26.77
C ILE A 204 -20.17 -4.52 26.05
N GLN A 205 -19.82 -5.58 26.77
CA GLN A 205 -19.15 -6.75 26.22
C GLN A 205 -19.92 -7.41 25.08
N LEU A 206 -21.23 -7.61 25.26
CA LEU A 206 -22.09 -8.23 24.25
C LEU A 206 -22.15 -7.42 22.95
N PRO A 207 -22.55 -6.13 22.95
CA PRO A 207 -22.61 -5.34 21.73
C PRO A 207 -21.23 -5.16 21.10
N LEU A 208 -20.16 -5.11 21.90
CA LEU A 208 -18.79 -5.04 21.40
C LEU A 208 -18.36 -6.32 20.66
N THR A 209 -18.72 -7.49 21.19
CA THR A 209 -18.44 -8.78 20.55
C THR A 209 -19.23 -8.92 19.24
N GLN A 210 -20.49 -8.45 19.23
CA GLN A 210 -21.30 -8.39 18.01
C GLN A 210 -20.66 -7.49 16.96
N TYR A 211 -20.24 -6.27 17.34
CA TYR A 211 -19.52 -5.37 16.45
C TYR A 211 -18.24 -6.01 15.87
N ALA A 212 -17.44 -6.67 16.71
CA ALA A 212 -16.22 -7.33 16.27
C ALA A 212 -16.49 -8.46 15.26
N ASN A 213 -17.58 -9.21 15.44
CA ASN A 213 -18.02 -10.22 14.48
C ASN A 213 -18.46 -9.61 13.16
N SER A 214 -19.24 -8.52 13.19
CA SER A 214 -19.68 -7.82 11.97
C SER A 214 -18.48 -7.23 11.20
N VAL A 215 -17.49 -6.66 11.90
CA VAL A 215 -16.25 -6.18 11.26
C VAL A 215 -15.42 -7.33 10.69
N SER A 216 -15.35 -8.47 11.38
CA SER A 216 -14.67 -9.67 10.86
C SER A 216 -15.32 -10.21 9.60
N GLN A 217 -16.66 -10.19 9.53
CA GLN A 217 -17.40 -10.50 8.31
C GLN A 217 -17.09 -9.49 7.20
N PHE A 218 -17.04 -8.19 7.52
CA PHE A 218 -16.66 -7.14 6.57
C PHE A 218 -15.27 -7.38 5.96
N PHE A 219 -14.27 -7.66 6.79
CA PHE A 219 -12.92 -8.01 6.31
C PHE A 219 -12.93 -9.27 5.45
N SER A 220 -13.71 -10.28 5.83
CA SER A 220 -13.86 -11.52 5.05
C SER A 220 -14.48 -11.25 3.66
N SER A 221 -15.46 -10.35 3.58
CA SER A 221 -16.04 -9.90 2.31
C SER A 221 -15.01 -9.17 1.45
N ILE A 222 -14.23 -8.24 2.02
CA ILE A 222 -13.13 -7.60 1.28
C ILE A 222 -12.14 -8.63 0.73
N ILE A 223 -11.75 -9.62 1.55
CA ILE A 223 -10.85 -10.68 1.11
C ILE A 223 -11.48 -11.47 -0.04
N ALA A 224 -12.76 -11.82 0.04
CA ALA A 224 -13.46 -12.51 -1.04
C ALA A 224 -13.49 -11.70 -2.35
N ILE A 225 -13.70 -10.39 -2.27
CA ILE A 225 -13.63 -9.46 -3.42
C ILE A 225 -12.22 -9.49 -4.03
N LEU A 226 -11.20 -9.34 -3.19
CA LEU A 226 -9.81 -9.39 -3.63
C LEU A 226 -9.48 -10.77 -4.24
N GLU A 227 -10.00 -11.87 -3.71
CA GLU A 227 -9.81 -13.21 -4.28
C GLU A 227 -10.64 -13.47 -5.56
N LEU A 228 -11.43 -12.50 -6.03
CA LEU A 228 -12.37 -12.66 -7.15
C LEU A 228 -13.39 -13.79 -6.93
N LYS A 229 -13.71 -14.10 -5.68
CA LYS A 229 -14.73 -15.09 -5.33
C LYS A 229 -16.11 -14.45 -5.39
N LYS A 230 -17.13 -15.25 -5.72
CA LYS A 230 -18.52 -14.78 -5.75
C LYS A 230 -18.91 -14.28 -4.34
N MET A 231 -19.35 -13.04 -4.26
CA MET A 231 -19.76 -12.42 -3.00
C MET A 231 -20.96 -13.14 -2.39
N THR A 232 -20.92 -13.31 -1.07
CA THR A 232 -22.03 -13.72 -0.19
C THR A 232 -21.75 -13.13 1.20
N PRO A 233 -22.74 -12.70 2.02
CA PRO A 233 -24.02 -12.02 1.76
C PRO A 233 -23.83 -10.47 1.79
N GLU A 234 -24.94 -9.71 1.80
CA GLU A 234 -24.95 -8.26 2.02
C GLU A 234 -24.10 -7.89 3.25
N VAL A 235 -23.17 -6.96 3.06
CA VAL A 235 -22.40 -6.38 4.15
C VAL A 235 -23.37 -5.57 5.02
N SER A 236 -23.71 -6.09 6.20
CA SER A 236 -24.55 -5.38 7.17
C SER A 236 -23.92 -4.03 7.52
N ASP A 237 -24.72 -2.96 7.52
CA ASP A 237 -24.24 -1.67 8.00
C ASP A 237 -23.94 -1.77 9.50
N LEU A 238 -22.66 -1.58 9.85
CA LEU A 238 -22.12 -1.57 11.21
C LEU A 238 -22.71 -0.47 12.12
N TYR A 239 -23.60 0.37 11.58
CA TYR A 239 -24.23 1.49 12.29
C TYR A 239 -24.99 1.03 13.53
N ASN A 240 -25.78 -0.03 13.41
CA ASN A 240 -26.67 -0.48 14.49
C ASN A 240 -25.85 -0.98 15.68
N GLU A 241 -24.78 -1.73 15.43
CA GLU A 241 -23.91 -2.27 16.47
C GLU A 241 -23.18 -1.14 17.22
N ILE A 242 -22.65 -0.15 16.50
CA ILE A 242 -22.02 1.04 17.12
C ILE A 242 -23.05 1.81 17.95
N HIS A 243 -24.24 2.03 17.41
CA HIS A 243 -25.28 2.78 18.10
C HIS A 243 -25.71 2.09 19.40
N GLU A 244 -25.83 0.76 19.40
CA GLU A 244 -26.10 0.02 20.63
C GLU A 244 -24.94 0.11 21.64
N ILE A 245 -23.67 0.09 21.20
CA ILE A 245 -22.52 0.33 22.10
C ILE A 245 -22.62 1.72 22.74
N GLU A 246 -22.86 2.77 21.95
CA GLU A 246 -22.99 4.15 22.44
C GLU A 246 -24.14 4.28 23.43
N LYS A 247 -25.30 3.74 23.09
CA LYS A 247 -26.49 3.75 23.94
C LYS A 247 -26.21 3.08 25.28
N GLN A 248 -25.60 1.90 25.29
CA GLN A 248 -25.21 1.22 26.53
C GLN A 248 -24.21 2.06 27.33
N PHE A 249 -23.21 2.64 26.67
CA PHE A 249 -22.24 3.54 27.32
C PHE A 249 -22.92 4.74 28.00
N TYR A 250 -23.81 5.46 27.31
CA TYR A 250 -24.51 6.62 27.87
C TYR A 250 -25.48 6.27 29.01
N THR A 251 -25.98 5.03 29.09
CA THR A 251 -26.79 4.60 30.24
C THR A 251 -25.99 4.42 31.53
N ILE A 252 -24.66 4.29 31.41
CA ILE A 252 -23.74 4.01 32.52
C ILE A 252 -22.91 5.25 32.84
N ALA A 253 -22.60 6.06 31.81
CA ALA A 253 -21.80 7.26 31.95
C ALA A 253 -22.48 8.27 32.89
N PRO A 254 -21.74 8.87 33.84
CA PRO A 254 -22.28 9.90 34.71
C PRO A 254 -22.66 11.13 33.88
N SER A 255 -23.80 11.74 34.21
CA SER A 255 -24.33 12.94 33.52
C SER A 255 -23.42 14.16 33.60
N ASN A 256 -22.55 14.22 34.62
CA ASN A 256 -21.55 15.27 34.81
C ASN A 256 -20.14 14.65 34.82
N LEU A 257 -19.49 14.63 33.65
CA LEU A 257 -18.10 14.19 33.47
C LEU A 257 -17.07 15.22 34.01
N GLU A 258 -17.38 15.98 35.06
CA GLU A 258 -16.54 17.08 35.59
C GLU A 258 -15.81 16.76 36.93
N LEU A 259 -16.16 15.66 37.64
CA LEU A 259 -15.42 15.18 38.83
C LEU A 259 -14.28 14.18 38.56
N LEU A 260 -13.03 14.60 38.80
CA LEU A 260 -11.79 14.25 38.08
C LEU A 260 -11.16 12.83 38.15
N GLU A 261 -11.51 11.93 39.07
CA GLU A 261 -10.71 10.68 39.24
C GLU A 261 -11.39 9.39 38.73
N MET A 262 -12.73 9.27 38.84
CA MET A 262 -13.46 8.16 38.21
C MET A 262 -13.73 8.37 36.72
N GLN A 263 -13.30 9.50 36.15
CA GLN A 263 -13.51 9.87 34.76
C GLN A 263 -12.66 9.10 33.76
N GLN A 264 -11.47 8.62 34.16
CA GLN A 264 -10.49 8.15 33.20
C GLN A 264 -11.00 6.92 32.44
N ASP A 265 -11.67 5.98 33.12
CA ASP A 265 -12.30 4.81 32.50
C ASP A 265 -13.35 5.20 31.46
N TYR A 266 -14.24 6.13 31.81
CA TYR A 266 -15.29 6.60 30.90
C TYR A 266 -14.71 7.39 29.73
N LEU A 267 -13.68 8.21 29.96
CA LEU A 267 -12.99 8.97 28.93
C LEU A 267 -12.27 8.05 27.94
N TYR A 268 -11.53 7.07 28.46
CA TYR A 268 -10.81 6.09 27.64
C TYR A 268 -11.77 5.20 26.87
N LEU A 269 -12.88 4.79 27.51
CA LEU A 269 -13.90 4.01 26.82
C LEU A 269 -14.62 4.85 25.76
N ALA A 270 -14.93 6.12 26.02
CA ALA A 270 -15.50 7.02 25.02
C ALA A 270 -14.55 7.19 23.82
N ALA A 271 -13.26 7.36 24.08
CA ALA A 271 -12.23 7.43 23.04
C ALA A 271 -12.13 6.11 22.24
N PHE A 272 -12.20 4.96 22.93
CA PHE A 272 -12.25 3.65 22.30
C PHE A 272 -13.46 3.51 21.37
N ILE A 273 -14.66 3.89 21.84
CA ILE A 273 -15.90 3.87 21.03
C ILE A 273 -15.78 4.81 19.84
N HIS A 274 -15.18 5.99 20.01
CA HIS A 274 -14.91 6.92 18.91
C HIS A 274 -14.00 6.27 17.85
N CYS A 275 -12.94 5.57 18.26
CA CYS A 275 -12.09 4.82 17.33
C CYS A 275 -12.85 3.71 16.59
N LEU A 276 -13.86 3.06 17.18
CA LEU A 276 -14.72 2.10 16.46
C LEU A 276 -15.55 2.78 15.35
N LYS A 277 -15.98 4.02 15.58
CA LYS A 277 -16.69 4.83 14.57
C LYS A 277 -15.78 5.20 13.41
N ASP A 278 -14.57 5.64 13.73
CA ASP A 278 -13.55 5.94 12.73
C ASP A 278 -13.19 4.70 11.93
N LEU A 279 -13.06 3.55 12.59
CA LEU A 279 -12.82 2.27 11.93
C LEU A 279 -13.93 1.93 10.93
N ARG A 280 -15.21 2.05 11.34
CA ARG A 280 -16.35 1.84 10.42
C ARG A 280 -16.23 2.75 9.20
N TYR A 281 -15.99 4.05 9.40
CA TYR A 281 -15.89 5.01 8.30
C TYR A 281 -14.75 4.68 7.34
N LEU A 282 -13.58 4.30 7.86
CA LEU A 282 -12.43 3.90 7.06
C LEU A 282 -12.67 2.58 6.31
N LEU A 283 -13.36 1.62 6.93
CA LEU A 283 -13.74 0.36 6.28
C LEU A 283 -14.70 0.59 5.12
N LEU A 284 -15.68 1.47 5.26
CA LEU A 284 -16.58 1.86 4.17
C LEU A 284 -15.80 2.51 3.02
N LYS A 285 -14.89 3.45 3.31
CA LYS A 285 -14.00 4.01 2.28
C LYS A 285 -13.11 2.99 1.60
N LEU A 286 -12.67 1.98 2.35
CA LEU A 286 -11.86 0.89 1.81
C LEU A 286 -12.68 0.02 0.85
N ALA A 287 -13.97 -0.20 1.15
CA ALA A 287 -14.89 -0.88 0.24
C ALA A 287 -15.18 -0.04 -1.01
N ASP A 288 -15.41 1.26 -0.87
CA ASP A 288 -15.59 2.18 -2.00
C ASP A 288 -14.34 2.21 -2.92
N ALA A 289 -13.15 2.01 -2.36
CA ALA A 289 -11.91 1.93 -3.13
C ALA A 289 -11.77 0.65 -3.97
N LEU A 290 -12.63 -0.36 -3.74
CA LEU A 290 -12.61 -1.65 -4.44
C LEU A 290 -13.66 -1.75 -5.55
N THR A 291 -14.63 -0.83 -5.58
CA THR A 291 -15.68 -0.74 -6.61
C THR A 291 -15.27 0.19 -7.74
#